data_AF-A0A7H0LQ01-F1
#
_entry.id   AF-A0A7H0LQ01-F1
#
_cell.length_a   1.000
_cell.length_b   1.000
_cell.length_c   1.000
_cell.angle_alpha   90.00
_cell.angle_beta   90.00
_cell.angle_gamma   90.00
#
_symmetry.space_group_name_H-M   'P 1'
#
loop_
_entity.id
_entity.type
_entity.pdbx_description
1 polymer ?
#
loop_
_entity_poly.entity_id
_entity_poly.type
_entity_poly.pdbx_seq_one_letter_code
_entity_poly.pdbx_strand_id
1 'polypeptide(L)'
;MTSFLLDNRFSPVTNSIGFLKCDPDRAARAYLDWQVGIQEKRGVRLAQQSVSGPLPNALRSLLPLTSVETRRFLFLPTHSAWTAFLDNGHDGTDVFAPVSFLAQQLGCEGVRATANPHAPEDKLFGATILEIYGPHKTEFLNYIRSVASTYDGYKWSFSTAGAVQPFEDPARYAQRKIQSRFTLDMLDAYLKAMGIDAFDADFYLPDNRAAIRIEKIGPSAPAMREVAAGF
;
A
#
# COMPACT_ATOMS: atom_id res chain seq x y z
N MET A 1 7.74 -12.57 -16.87
CA MET A 1 7.36 -11.14 -16.95
C MET A 1 6.16 -10.97 -16.06
N THR A 2 6.28 -10.07 -15.09
CA THR A 2 5.30 -9.83 -14.02
C THR A 2 4.13 -9.02 -14.57
N SER A 3 2.91 -9.39 -14.18
CA SER A 3 1.68 -8.64 -14.46
C SER A 3 1.25 -7.84 -13.23
N PHE A 4 0.41 -6.81 -13.43
CA PHE A 4 -0.22 -6.10 -12.33
C PHE A 4 -1.25 -7.00 -11.63
N LEU A 5 -1.48 -6.75 -10.34
CA LEU A 5 -2.47 -7.48 -9.55
C LEU A 5 -3.85 -7.36 -10.21
N LEU A 6 -4.51 -8.51 -10.47
CA LEU A 6 -5.82 -8.59 -11.11
C LEU A 6 -5.91 -7.81 -12.44
N ASP A 7 -4.83 -7.87 -13.23
CA ASP A 7 -4.69 -7.16 -14.51
C ASP A 7 -4.96 -5.65 -14.40
N ASN A 8 -4.61 -5.06 -13.25
CA ASN A 8 -4.81 -3.65 -12.93
C ASN A 8 -6.30 -3.21 -12.88
N ARG A 9 -7.24 -4.16 -12.80
CA ARG A 9 -8.69 -3.87 -12.79
C ARG A 9 -9.12 -3.00 -11.60
N PHE A 10 -8.44 -3.12 -10.47
CA PHE A 10 -8.73 -2.37 -9.24
C PHE A 10 -7.79 -1.17 -9.05
N SER A 11 -7.25 -0.62 -10.14
CA SER A 11 -6.56 0.67 -10.10
C SER A 11 -7.56 1.78 -9.74
N PRO A 12 -7.20 2.74 -8.86
CA PRO A 12 -5.84 2.97 -8.35
C PRO A 12 -5.55 2.35 -6.99
N VAL A 13 -6.53 1.75 -6.31
CA VAL A 13 -6.36 1.29 -4.92
C VAL A 13 -5.29 0.20 -4.79
N THR A 14 -5.09 -0.60 -5.84
CA THR A 14 -4.05 -1.65 -5.90
C THR A 14 -2.69 -1.19 -6.44
N ASN A 15 -2.57 0.06 -6.91
CA ASN A 15 -1.31 0.57 -7.49
C ASN A 15 -0.25 0.79 -6.40
N SER A 16 -0.67 1.00 -5.15
CA SER A 16 0.20 1.04 -3.99
C SER A 16 -0.41 0.19 -2.88
N ILE A 17 0.37 -0.73 -2.32
CA ILE A 17 -0.06 -1.64 -1.27
C ILE A 17 0.93 -1.54 -0.11
N GLY A 18 0.40 -1.40 1.10
CA GLY A 18 1.16 -1.49 2.33
C GLY A 18 1.25 -2.93 2.81
N PHE A 19 2.36 -3.30 3.46
CA PHE A 19 2.48 -4.57 4.15
C PHE A 19 3.06 -4.34 5.55
N LEU A 20 2.54 -5.04 6.54
CA LEU A 20 3.05 -5.07 7.91
C LEU A 20 3.34 -6.51 8.30
N LYS A 21 4.52 -6.79 8.84
CA LYS A 21 4.94 -8.15 9.22
C LYS A 21 4.34 -8.55 10.58
N CYS A 22 3.02 -8.64 10.63
CA CYS A 22 2.25 -9.01 11.79
C CYS A 22 0.87 -9.56 11.38
N ASP A 23 0.16 -10.13 12.35
CA ASP A 23 -1.21 -10.63 12.18
C ASP A 23 -2.20 -9.48 11.89
N PRO A 24 -3.21 -9.69 11.00
CA PRO A 24 -4.15 -8.65 10.59
C PRO A 24 -4.99 -8.09 11.73
N ASP A 25 -5.40 -8.90 12.71
CA ASP A 25 -6.17 -8.40 13.86
C ASP A 25 -5.32 -7.45 14.70
N ARG A 26 -4.03 -7.78 14.86
CA ARG A 26 -3.06 -6.92 15.56
C ARG A 26 -2.84 -5.60 14.79
N ALA A 27 -2.69 -5.66 13.47
CA ALA A 27 -2.52 -4.47 12.62
C ALA A 27 -3.76 -3.56 12.66
N ALA A 28 -4.95 -4.14 12.46
CA ALA A 28 -6.21 -3.42 12.46
C ALA A 28 -6.50 -2.78 13.83
N ARG A 29 -6.22 -3.48 14.93
CA ARG A 29 -6.38 -2.95 16.29
C ARG A 29 -5.47 -1.75 16.55
N ALA A 30 -4.18 -1.86 16.19
CA ALA A 30 -3.26 -0.74 16.35
C ALA A 30 -3.67 0.47 15.49
N TYR A 31 -4.22 0.24 14.29
CA TYR A 31 -4.78 1.30 13.47
C TYR A 31 -6.00 1.96 14.12
N LEU A 32 -6.92 1.17 14.70
CA LEU A 32 -8.07 1.70 15.45
C LEU A 32 -7.60 2.54 16.63
N ASP A 33 -6.73 2.02 17.49
CA ASP A 33 -6.24 2.73 18.68
C ASP A 33 -5.60 4.08 18.31
N TRP A 34 -4.87 4.12 17.20
CA TRP A 34 -4.31 5.35 16.65
C TRP A 34 -5.38 6.32 16.15
N GLN A 35 -6.33 5.84 15.34
CA GLN A 35 -7.33 6.70 14.72
C GLN A 35 -8.40 7.18 15.70
N VAL A 36 -8.79 6.40 16.72
CA VAL A 36 -9.79 6.78 17.73
C VAL A 36 -9.43 8.13 18.35
N GLY A 37 -8.19 8.30 18.82
CA GLY A 37 -7.76 9.55 19.47
C GLY A 37 -7.77 10.79 18.56
N ILE A 38 -7.78 10.59 17.23
CA ILE A 38 -7.85 11.65 16.22
C ILE A 38 -9.30 11.92 15.82
N GLN A 39 -10.08 10.86 15.59
CA GLN A 39 -11.40 10.93 14.96
C GLN A 39 -12.52 11.28 15.96
N GLU A 40 -12.42 10.85 17.22
CA GLU A 40 -13.45 11.15 18.23
C GLU A 40 -13.66 12.66 18.42
N LYS A 41 -12.57 13.43 18.41
CA LYS A 41 -12.60 14.90 18.52
C LYS A 41 -13.33 15.59 17.35
N ARG A 42 -13.51 14.87 16.23
CA ARG A 42 -14.21 15.33 15.03
C ARG A 42 -15.66 14.82 14.98
N GLY A 43 -16.13 14.11 16.02
CA GLY A 43 -17.44 13.44 16.01
C GLY A 43 -17.50 12.25 15.06
N VAL A 44 -16.35 11.67 14.70
CA VAL A 44 -16.24 10.54 13.77
C VAL A 44 -16.01 9.26 14.56
N ARG A 45 -16.90 8.29 14.40
CA ARG A 45 -16.77 6.95 14.97
C ARG A 45 -16.09 6.01 13.97
N LEU A 46 -15.39 5.02 14.50
CA LEU A 46 -14.79 3.95 13.69
C LEU A 46 -15.63 2.69 13.82
N ALA A 47 -15.95 2.05 12.70
CA ALA A 47 -16.64 0.77 12.66
C ALA A 47 -15.73 -0.27 12.02
N GLN A 48 -15.57 -1.42 12.69
CA GLN A 48 -14.86 -2.57 12.17
C GLN A 48 -15.87 -3.59 11.62
N GLN A 49 -15.57 -4.17 10.46
CA GLN A 49 -16.36 -5.23 9.84
C GLN A 49 -15.44 -6.30 9.24
N SER A 50 -15.86 -7.55 9.33
CA SER A 50 -15.21 -8.64 8.61
C SER A 50 -15.73 -8.69 7.18
N VAL A 51 -14.85 -8.87 6.19
CA VAL A 51 -15.22 -9.01 4.78
C VAL A 51 -14.72 -10.36 4.28
N SER A 52 -15.65 -11.27 4.05
CA SER A 52 -15.37 -12.63 3.55
C SER A 52 -15.52 -12.71 2.03
N GLY A 53 -14.94 -13.76 1.45
CA GLY A 53 -14.98 -14.03 0.02
C GLY A 53 -13.66 -13.71 -0.68
N PRO A 54 -13.63 -13.79 -2.02
CA PRO A 54 -12.40 -13.63 -2.79
C PRO A 54 -11.89 -12.17 -2.75
N LEU A 55 -10.61 -11.97 -3.05
CA LEU A 55 -9.95 -10.66 -3.05
C LEU A 55 -10.75 -9.54 -3.75
N PRO A 56 -11.35 -9.75 -4.95
CA PRO A 56 -12.22 -8.76 -5.58
C PRO A 56 -13.37 -8.25 -4.69
N ASN A 57 -13.98 -9.09 -3.86
CA ASN A 57 -15.05 -8.67 -2.95
C ASN A 57 -14.52 -7.79 -1.82
N ALA A 58 -13.36 -8.14 -1.26
CA ALA A 58 -12.69 -7.29 -0.29
C ALA A 58 -12.36 -5.92 -0.90
N LEU A 59 -11.74 -5.88 -2.08
CA LEU A 59 -11.41 -4.63 -2.76
C LEU A 59 -12.66 -3.77 -3.07
N ARG A 60 -13.76 -4.38 -3.52
CA ARG A 60 -15.04 -3.67 -3.73
C ARG A 60 -15.60 -3.04 -2.46
N SER A 61 -15.29 -3.58 -1.29
CA SER A 61 -15.74 -3.00 -0.01
C SER A 61 -15.09 -1.65 0.31
N LEU A 62 -14.06 -1.22 -0.45
CA LEU A 62 -13.52 0.14 -0.37
C LEU A 62 -14.45 1.17 -1.02
N LEU A 63 -15.32 0.76 -1.96
CA LEU A 63 -16.20 1.65 -2.72
C LEU A 63 -17.32 2.27 -1.88
N PRO A 64 -17.68 3.55 -2.12
CA PRO A 64 -17.05 4.52 -3.03
C PRO A 64 -15.61 4.94 -2.64
N LEU A 65 -14.82 5.32 -3.64
CA LEU A 65 -13.53 5.97 -3.42
C LEU A 65 -13.74 7.41 -2.95
N THR A 66 -12.75 8.00 -2.29
CA THR A 66 -12.89 9.31 -1.67
C THR A 66 -11.68 10.21 -1.92
N SER A 67 -11.94 11.50 -2.14
CA SER A 67 -10.90 12.55 -2.21
C SER A 67 -10.71 13.23 -0.85
N VAL A 68 -9.55 13.85 -0.64
CA VAL A 68 -9.17 14.65 0.56
C VAL A 68 -9.07 13.85 1.87
N GLU A 69 -10.04 12.98 2.16
CA GLU A 69 -10.09 12.17 3.36
C GLU A 69 -10.51 10.73 3.01
N THR A 70 -9.63 9.78 3.27
CA THR A 70 -9.92 8.35 3.19
C THR A 70 -10.84 7.92 4.33
N ARG A 71 -11.83 7.09 3.99
CA ARG A 71 -12.91 6.66 4.90
C ARG A 71 -12.96 5.17 5.12
N ARG A 72 -12.39 4.35 4.23
CA ARG A 72 -12.36 2.89 4.35
C ARG A 72 -10.94 2.38 4.21
N PHE A 73 -10.60 1.43 5.08
CA PHE A 73 -9.28 0.81 5.20
C PHE A 73 -9.46 -0.69 5.24
N LEU A 74 -8.58 -1.44 4.59
CA LEU A 74 -8.56 -2.88 4.59
C LEU A 74 -7.24 -3.41 5.13
N PHE A 75 -7.36 -4.43 5.98
CA PHE A 75 -6.27 -5.27 6.43
C PHE A 75 -6.55 -6.69 5.94
N LEU A 76 -5.73 -7.18 5.02
CA LEU A 76 -5.88 -8.48 4.38
C LEU A 76 -4.84 -9.46 4.97
N PRO A 77 -5.25 -10.63 5.51
CA PRO A 77 -4.31 -11.73 5.70
C PRO A 77 -3.68 -12.14 4.38
N THR A 78 -2.45 -12.65 4.44
CA THR A 78 -1.74 -13.22 3.28
C THR A 78 -1.26 -14.64 3.58
N HIS A 79 -0.78 -15.37 2.56
CA HIS A 79 -0.13 -16.69 2.71
C HIS A 79 1.23 -16.64 3.44
N SER A 80 1.63 -15.50 4.00
CA SER A 80 2.85 -15.36 4.79
C SER A 80 2.60 -14.57 6.08
N ALA A 81 3.67 -14.19 6.77
CA ALA A 81 3.59 -13.40 8.02
C ALA A 81 3.19 -11.93 7.79
N TRP A 82 2.90 -11.53 6.55
CA TRP A 82 2.56 -10.18 6.18
C TRP A 82 1.03 -9.97 6.17
N THR A 83 0.61 -8.81 6.64
CA THR A 83 -0.75 -8.27 6.46
C THR A 83 -0.68 -7.18 5.41
N ALA A 84 -1.52 -7.24 4.38
CA ALA A 84 -1.61 -6.17 3.41
C ALA A 84 -2.58 -5.07 3.86
N PHE A 85 -2.27 -3.82 3.52
CA PHE A 85 -3.01 -2.62 3.86
C PHE A 85 -3.38 -1.85 2.60
N LEU A 86 -4.67 -1.52 2.47
CA LEU A 86 -5.22 -0.67 1.41
C LEU A 86 -6.23 0.33 1.98
N ASP A 87 -6.47 1.42 1.26
CA ASP A 87 -7.54 2.36 1.58
C ASP A 87 -8.33 2.79 0.34
N ASN A 88 -9.39 3.57 0.54
CA ASN A 88 -10.29 4.00 -0.53
C ASN A 88 -9.94 5.37 -1.14
N GLY A 89 -8.67 5.78 -1.11
CA GLY A 89 -8.22 7.00 -1.78
C GLY A 89 -8.47 6.96 -3.28
N HIS A 90 -9.08 8.02 -3.83
CA HIS A 90 -9.36 8.10 -5.27
C HIS A 90 -8.11 8.20 -6.16
N ASP A 91 -6.96 8.56 -5.59
CA ASP A 91 -5.65 8.58 -6.26
C ASP A 91 -4.81 7.33 -5.91
N GLY A 92 -5.42 6.36 -5.22
CA GLY A 92 -4.77 5.16 -4.70
C GLY A 92 -4.55 5.20 -3.18
N THR A 93 -4.05 4.09 -2.64
CA THR A 93 -3.81 3.92 -1.21
C THR A 93 -2.70 4.86 -0.70
N ASP A 94 -2.96 5.60 0.38
CA ASP A 94 -1.92 6.31 1.13
C ASP A 94 -1.23 5.35 2.10
N VAL A 95 -0.18 4.69 1.62
CA VAL A 95 0.56 3.68 2.38
C VAL A 95 1.51 4.30 3.42
N PHE A 96 2.09 5.45 3.10
CA PHE A 96 3.27 5.95 3.79
C PHE A 96 3.00 6.20 5.27
N ALA A 97 2.00 7.04 5.60
CA ALA A 97 1.75 7.40 6.99
C ALA A 97 1.25 6.21 7.84
N PRO A 98 0.27 5.40 7.39
CA PRO A 98 -0.19 4.26 8.17
C PRO A 98 0.88 3.18 8.38
N VAL A 99 1.58 2.74 7.33
CA VAL A 99 2.52 1.62 7.47
C VAL A 99 3.77 2.01 8.25
N SER A 100 4.33 3.21 8.00
CA SER A 100 5.51 3.67 8.73
C SER A 100 5.22 3.84 10.24
N PHE A 101 4.06 4.41 10.59
CA PHE A 101 3.64 4.58 11.98
C PHE A 101 3.36 3.23 12.65
N LEU A 102 2.58 2.36 12.00
CA LEU A 102 2.23 1.05 12.56
C LEU A 102 3.43 0.13 12.72
N ALA A 103 4.41 0.17 11.82
CA ALA A 103 5.66 -0.58 11.96
C ALA A 103 6.40 -0.22 13.27
N GLN A 104 6.49 1.07 13.60
CA GLN A 104 7.06 1.53 14.88
C GLN A 104 6.21 1.07 16.07
N GLN A 105 4.90 1.33 16.01
CA GLN A 105 3.99 1.06 17.12
C GLN A 105 3.90 -0.44 17.46
N LEU A 106 3.94 -1.28 16.44
CA LEU A 106 3.86 -2.73 16.57
C LEU A 106 5.24 -3.39 16.76
N GLY A 107 6.34 -2.63 16.65
CA GLY A 107 7.68 -3.19 16.70
C GLY A 107 7.93 -4.24 15.61
N CYS A 108 7.43 -3.99 14.38
CA CYS A 108 7.59 -4.90 13.25
C CYS A 108 8.15 -4.19 12.01
N GLU A 109 8.40 -4.97 10.96
CA GLU A 109 8.77 -4.45 9.64
C GLU A 109 7.52 -4.02 8.87
N GLY A 110 7.63 -2.91 8.12
CA GLY A 110 6.63 -2.45 7.18
C GLY A 110 7.20 -2.30 5.78
N VAL A 111 6.39 -2.48 4.75
CA VAL A 111 6.77 -2.29 3.34
C VAL A 111 5.71 -1.49 2.61
N ARG A 112 6.13 -0.56 1.76
CA ARG A 112 5.33 0.00 0.69
C ARG A 112 5.80 -0.57 -0.63
N ALA A 113 4.87 -1.15 -1.38
CA ALA A 113 5.07 -1.52 -2.77
C ALA A 113 4.18 -0.64 -3.65
N THR A 114 4.76 0.08 -4.60
CA THR A 114 4.00 0.84 -5.60
C THR A 114 4.38 0.36 -6.99
N ALA A 115 3.37 -0.02 -7.76
CA ALA A 115 3.45 -0.34 -9.18
C ALA A 115 2.35 0.44 -9.91
N ASN A 116 2.67 1.63 -10.39
CA ASN A 116 1.77 2.44 -11.20
C ASN A 116 2.19 2.33 -12.67
N PRO A 117 1.31 1.88 -13.59
CA PRO A 117 1.63 1.86 -15.01
C PRO A 117 1.90 3.27 -15.54
N HIS A 118 2.74 3.35 -16.58
CA HIS A 118 2.96 4.60 -17.30
C HIS A 118 2.13 4.61 -18.58
N ALA A 119 1.08 5.41 -18.60
CA ALA A 119 0.27 5.70 -19.78
C ALA A 119 -0.11 7.18 -19.77
N PRO A 120 0.75 8.08 -20.29
CA PRO A 120 0.52 9.52 -20.28
C PRO A 120 -0.80 9.94 -20.94
N GLU A 121 -1.24 9.21 -21.97
CA GLU A 121 -2.50 9.45 -22.68
C GLU A 121 -3.71 9.29 -21.75
N ASP A 122 -3.62 8.35 -20.82
CA ASP A 122 -4.62 8.09 -19.77
C ASP A 122 -4.33 8.87 -18.47
N LYS A 123 -3.37 9.81 -18.51
CA LYS A 123 -2.87 10.57 -17.35
C LYS A 123 -2.33 9.69 -16.22
N LEU A 124 -1.80 8.52 -16.55
CA LEU A 124 -1.14 7.61 -15.61
C LEU A 124 0.36 7.89 -15.58
N PHE A 125 0.81 8.52 -14.49
CA PHE A 125 2.22 8.82 -14.25
C PHE A 125 2.90 7.65 -13.57
N GLY A 126 3.76 6.95 -14.33
CA GLY A 126 4.33 5.68 -13.91
C GLY A 126 5.23 5.80 -12.70
N ALA A 127 5.18 4.78 -11.84
CA ALA A 127 5.99 4.70 -10.64
C ALA A 127 6.26 3.24 -10.29
N THR A 128 7.51 2.95 -9.92
CA THR A 128 7.89 1.72 -9.23
C THR A 128 8.61 2.14 -7.97
N ILE A 129 8.06 1.80 -6.80
CA ILE A 129 8.58 2.22 -5.51
C ILE A 129 8.59 1.03 -4.55
N LEU A 130 9.72 0.85 -3.87
CA LEU A 130 9.87 0.00 -2.70
C LEU A 130 10.35 0.87 -1.55
N GLU A 131 9.60 0.89 -0.46
CA GLU A 131 10.05 1.47 0.81
C GLU A 131 9.94 0.41 1.91
N ILE A 132 10.98 0.30 2.73
CA ILE A 132 11.05 -0.62 3.87
C ILE A 132 11.17 0.23 5.13
N TYR A 133 10.30 -0.06 6.09
CA TYR A 133 10.21 0.63 7.38
C TYR A 133 10.55 -0.33 8.51
N GLY A 134 11.33 0.16 9.47
CA GLY A 134 11.70 -0.58 10.67
C GLY A 134 10.88 -0.24 11.90
N PRO A 135 11.06 -1.00 13.00
CA PRO A 135 10.42 -0.71 14.28
C PRO A 135 11.01 0.50 15.02
N HIS A 136 12.18 0.97 14.59
CA HIS A 136 12.94 2.01 15.27
C HIS A 136 13.09 3.24 14.40
N LYS A 137 13.16 4.41 15.05
CA LYS A 137 13.43 5.66 14.35
C LYS A 137 14.83 5.64 13.74
N THR A 138 14.94 6.15 12.53
CA THR A 138 16.19 6.38 11.80
C THR A 138 16.36 7.88 11.57
N GLU A 139 17.35 8.29 10.77
CA GLU A 139 17.57 9.70 10.42
C GLU A 139 16.32 10.35 9.81
N PHE A 140 15.60 9.61 8.97
CA PHE A 140 14.32 10.04 8.41
C PHE A 140 13.23 9.04 8.82
N LEU A 141 12.40 9.45 9.79
CA LEU A 141 11.32 8.64 10.36
C LEU A 141 11.81 7.27 10.84
N ASN A 142 11.51 6.20 10.13
CA ASN A 142 11.93 4.82 10.40
C ASN A 142 12.29 4.08 9.09
N TYR A 143 12.75 4.81 8.08
CA TYR A 143 13.18 4.21 6.81
C TYR A 143 14.42 3.33 7.00
N ILE A 144 14.32 2.08 6.54
CA ILE A 144 15.45 1.16 6.35
C ILE A 144 16.00 1.30 4.94
N ARG A 145 15.11 1.31 3.94
CA ARG A 145 15.46 1.36 2.52
C ARG A 145 14.35 2.05 1.73
N SER A 146 14.73 2.85 0.74
CA SER A 146 13.84 3.35 -0.29
C SER A 146 14.52 3.21 -1.66
N VAL A 147 13.78 2.72 -2.65
CA VAL A 147 14.17 2.65 -4.06
C VAL A 147 12.96 3.09 -4.88
N ALA A 148 13.11 4.13 -5.68
CA ALA A 148 12.01 4.69 -6.45
C ALA A 148 12.46 5.06 -7.86
N SER A 149 11.68 4.65 -8.86
CA SER A 149 11.71 5.18 -10.22
C SER A 149 10.34 5.75 -10.53
N THR A 150 10.23 7.07 -10.65
CA THR A 150 8.94 7.77 -10.75
C THR A 150 8.95 8.79 -11.88
N TYR A 151 7.79 8.97 -12.52
CA TYR A 151 7.56 10.03 -13.47
C TYR A 151 6.91 11.22 -12.75
N ASP A 152 7.57 12.38 -12.74
CA ASP A 152 7.14 13.58 -11.99
C ASP A 152 6.13 14.48 -12.75
N GLY A 153 5.63 13.99 -13.89
CA GLY A 153 4.79 14.74 -14.82
C GLY A 153 5.56 15.32 -16.01
N TYR A 154 6.88 15.46 -15.90
CA TYR A 154 7.74 15.98 -16.98
C TYR A 154 8.87 15.03 -17.36
N LYS A 155 9.49 14.35 -16.39
CA LYS A 155 10.61 13.45 -16.61
C LYS A 155 10.59 12.28 -15.63
N TRP A 156 11.34 11.25 -15.97
CA TRP A 156 11.66 10.18 -15.03
C TRP A 156 12.73 10.64 -14.04
N SER A 157 12.56 10.28 -12.79
CA SER A 157 13.53 10.43 -11.72
C SER A 157 13.81 9.07 -11.08
N PHE A 158 15.02 8.89 -10.56
CA PHE A 158 15.40 7.71 -9.79
C PHE A 158 16.09 8.13 -8.51
N SER A 159 15.69 7.55 -7.39
CA SER A 159 16.25 7.84 -6.08
C SER A 159 16.39 6.55 -5.26
N THR A 160 17.40 6.55 -4.39
CA THR A 160 17.59 5.51 -3.38
C THR A 160 18.06 6.12 -2.08
N ALA A 161 17.62 5.57 -0.95
CA ALA A 161 18.09 5.95 0.39
C ALA A 161 18.18 4.73 1.30
N GLY A 162 19.03 4.78 2.33
CA GLY A 162 19.24 3.67 3.26
C GLY A 162 20.08 2.53 2.69
N ALA A 163 20.33 1.50 3.51
CA ALA A 163 21.24 0.41 3.19
C ALA A 163 20.66 -0.51 2.10
N VAL A 164 21.50 -0.88 1.12
CA VAL A 164 21.15 -1.86 0.09
C VAL A 164 20.84 -3.21 0.75
N GLN A 165 19.72 -3.81 0.37
CA GLN A 165 19.29 -5.11 0.89
C GLN A 165 19.97 -6.27 0.11
N PRO A 166 20.16 -7.45 0.73
CA PRO A 166 20.88 -8.57 0.10
C PRO A 166 20.25 -9.12 -1.18
N PHE A 167 18.95 -8.90 -1.38
CA PHE A 167 18.20 -9.34 -2.56
C PHE A 167 18.22 -8.33 -3.71
N GLU A 168 18.75 -7.12 -3.49
CA GLU A 168 18.80 -6.10 -4.53
C GLU A 168 19.83 -6.43 -5.60
N ASP A 169 19.60 -5.94 -6.83
CA ASP A 169 20.56 -5.88 -7.93
C ASP A 169 20.96 -4.42 -8.21
N PRO A 170 21.92 -3.83 -7.45
CA PRO A 170 22.30 -2.44 -7.60
C PRO A 170 22.94 -2.11 -8.95
N ALA A 171 23.45 -3.10 -9.69
CA ALA A 171 24.03 -2.86 -11.01
C ALA A 171 22.98 -2.33 -11.99
N ARG A 172 21.70 -2.69 -11.80
CA ARG A 172 20.57 -2.15 -12.58
C ARG A 172 20.34 -0.66 -12.33
N TYR A 173 20.70 -0.14 -11.16
CA TYR A 173 20.49 1.27 -10.81
C TYR A 173 21.36 2.23 -11.63
N ALA A 174 22.39 1.72 -12.31
CA ALA A 174 23.26 2.49 -13.19
C ALA A 174 22.78 2.53 -14.66
N GLN A 175 21.67 1.88 -15.01
CA GLN A 175 21.16 1.86 -16.39
C GLN A 175 20.94 3.27 -16.96
N ARG A 176 21.22 3.45 -18.26
CA ARG A 176 21.09 4.75 -18.93
C ARG A 176 19.65 5.28 -18.88
N LYS A 177 18.68 4.40 -19.12
CA LYS A 177 17.25 4.76 -19.09
C LYS A 177 16.74 4.70 -17.65
N ILE A 178 16.29 5.83 -17.10
CA ILE A 178 15.89 5.93 -15.69
C ILE A 178 14.78 4.94 -15.33
N GLN A 179 13.73 4.84 -16.13
CA GLN A 179 12.65 3.85 -15.96
C GLN A 179 13.10 2.38 -16.00
N SER A 180 14.32 2.10 -16.47
CA SER A 180 14.89 0.75 -16.49
C SER A 180 15.77 0.46 -15.28
N ARG A 181 15.93 1.43 -14.37
CA ARG A 181 16.73 1.28 -13.14
C ARG A 181 15.96 0.51 -12.07
N PHE A 182 14.64 0.67 -12.01
CA PHE A 182 13.80 -0.11 -11.11
C PHE A 182 12.46 -0.40 -11.78
N THR A 183 12.25 -1.67 -12.13
CA THR A 183 11.12 -2.13 -12.95
C THR A 183 10.12 -2.95 -12.11
N LEU A 184 8.93 -3.20 -12.66
CA LEU A 184 7.94 -4.08 -12.03
C LEU A 184 8.51 -5.48 -11.70
N ASP A 185 9.26 -6.08 -12.63
CA ASP A 185 9.91 -7.38 -12.41
C ASP A 185 10.91 -7.36 -11.24
N MET A 186 11.65 -6.25 -11.08
CA MET A 186 12.56 -6.09 -9.95
C MET A 186 11.80 -5.92 -8.63
N LEU A 187 10.73 -5.12 -8.64
CA LEU A 187 9.87 -4.95 -7.47
C LEU A 187 9.27 -6.29 -7.03
N ASP A 188 8.73 -7.08 -7.96
CA ASP A 188 8.19 -8.42 -7.67
C ASP A 188 9.26 -9.35 -7.09
N ALA A 189 10.44 -9.42 -7.71
CA ALA A 189 11.54 -10.24 -7.22
C ALA A 189 11.98 -9.84 -5.79
N TYR A 190 12.05 -8.54 -5.50
CA TYR A 190 12.43 -8.02 -4.19
C TYR A 190 11.36 -8.30 -3.13
N LEU A 191 10.08 -8.14 -3.48
CA LEU A 191 8.96 -8.48 -2.59
C LEU A 191 8.94 -9.97 -2.27
N LYS A 192 9.13 -10.84 -3.28
CA LYS A 192 9.22 -12.29 -3.09
C LYS A 192 10.36 -12.70 -2.19
N ALA A 193 11.52 -12.04 -2.28
CA ALA A 193 12.64 -12.26 -1.35
C ALA A 193 12.29 -11.94 0.11
N MET A 194 11.30 -11.07 0.36
CA MET A 194 10.75 -10.78 1.69
C MET A 194 9.55 -11.66 2.07
N GLY A 195 9.13 -12.58 1.20
CA GLY A 195 7.95 -13.42 1.39
C GLY A 195 6.62 -12.73 1.07
N ILE A 196 6.63 -11.73 0.19
CA ILE A 196 5.46 -10.99 -0.27
C ILE A 196 5.24 -11.31 -1.76
N ASP A 197 4.14 -11.97 -2.10
CA ASP A 197 3.75 -12.22 -3.50
C ASP A 197 2.65 -11.23 -3.93
N ALA A 198 3.00 -9.94 -3.99
CA ALA A 198 2.03 -8.83 -4.08
C ALA A 198 1.20 -8.82 -5.38
N PHE A 199 1.67 -9.49 -6.43
CA PHE A 199 1.04 -9.49 -7.74
C PHE A 199 0.26 -10.78 -8.04
N ASP A 200 0.32 -11.75 -7.13
CA ASP A 200 -0.52 -12.93 -7.14
C ASP A 200 -1.81 -12.67 -6.34
N ALA A 201 -2.97 -12.88 -6.97
CA ALA A 201 -4.24 -12.70 -6.29
C ALA A 201 -4.47 -13.76 -5.20
N ASP A 202 -3.93 -14.97 -5.40
CA ASP A 202 -4.09 -16.08 -4.45
C ASP A 202 -3.27 -15.86 -3.19
N PHE A 203 -2.27 -14.95 -3.20
CA PHE A 203 -1.50 -14.56 -2.01
C PHE A 203 -2.37 -13.98 -0.90
N TYR A 204 -3.50 -13.37 -1.24
CA TYR A 204 -4.38 -12.65 -0.32
C TYR A 204 -5.59 -13.50 0.09
N LEU A 205 -6.03 -13.34 1.34
CA LEU A 205 -7.19 -14.04 1.89
C LEU A 205 -7.05 -15.58 1.82
N PRO A 206 -5.91 -16.14 2.26
CA PRO A 206 -5.66 -17.59 2.22
C PRO A 206 -6.74 -18.35 2.99
N ASP A 207 -7.07 -19.56 2.54
CA ASP A 207 -8.00 -20.46 3.24
C ASP A 207 -9.36 -19.84 3.57
N ASN A 208 -9.82 -18.89 2.75
CA ASN A 208 -11.03 -18.09 2.98
C ASN A 208 -11.01 -17.25 4.26
N ARG A 209 -9.82 -16.91 4.79
CA ARG A 209 -9.71 -15.94 5.89
C ARG A 209 -10.30 -14.61 5.45
N ALA A 210 -11.07 -13.99 6.34
CA ALA A 210 -11.71 -12.72 6.04
C ALA A 210 -10.74 -11.54 6.20
N ALA A 211 -10.96 -10.51 5.39
CA ALA A 211 -10.34 -9.20 5.59
C ALA A 211 -10.97 -8.49 6.80
N ILE A 212 -10.25 -7.54 7.37
CA ILE A 212 -10.78 -6.59 8.34
C ILE A 212 -10.93 -5.24 7.65
N ARG A 213 -12.17 -4.77 7.52
CA ARG A 213 -12.49 -3.41 7.06
C ARG A 213 -12.70 -2.50 8.26
N ILE A 214 -12.09 -1.33 8.20
CA ILE A 214 -12.36 -0.23 9.13
C ILE A 214 -12.98 0.92 8.35
N GLU A 215 -14.08 1.48 8.84
CA GLU A 215 -14.79 2.59 8.24
C GLU A 215 -14.96 3.75 9.22
N LYS A 216 -14.67 4.96 8.76
CA LYS A 216 -14.98 6.21 9.46
C LYS A 216 -16.43 6.61 9.17
N ILE A 217 -17.23 6.79 10.21
CA ILE A 217 -18.65 7.14 10.14
C ILE A 217 -18.91 8.42 10.94
N GLY A 218 -19.69 9.34 10.38
CA GLY A 218 -19.88 10.69 10.92
C GLY A 218 -19.35 11.76 9.97
N PRO A 219 -19.10 12.99 10.45
CA PRO A 219 -18.65 14.10 9.62
C PRO A 219 -17.40 13.75 8.79
N SER A 220 -17.29 14.36 7.61
CA SER A 220 -16.09 14.30 6.76
C SER A 220 -15.53 15.71 6.57
N ALA A 221 -14.31 15.80 6.03
CA ALA A 221 -13.76 17.07 5.58
C ALA A 221 -14.75 17.74 4.58
N PRO A 222 -15.03 19.06 4.69
CA PRO A 222 -16.02 19.72 3.83
C PRO A 222 -15.77 19.59 2.32
N ALA A 223 -14.50 19.44 1.92
CA ALA A 223 -14.10 19.28 0.53
C ALA A 223 -14.04 17.81 0.05
N MET A 224 -14.30 16.85 0.94
CA MET A 224 -14.31 15.42 0.61
C MET A 224 -15.44 15.12 -0.37
N ARG A 225 -15.12 14.35 -1.40
CA ARG A 225 -16.09 13.87 -2.39
C ARG A 225 -15.98 12.37 -2.53
N GLU A 226 -17.12 11.73 -2.71
CA GLU A 226 -17.16 10.36 -3.20
C GLU A 226 -16.95 10.35 -4.71
N VAL A 227 -16.14 9.41 -5.17
CA VAL A 227 -15.82 9.17 -6.57
C VAL A 227 -16.25 7.74 -6.89
N ALA A 228 -17.14 7.61 -7.87
CA ALA A 228 -17.49 6.31 -8.40
C ALA A 228 -16.27 5.71 -9.11
N ALA A 229 -15.91 4.48 -8.77
CA ALA A 229 -14.93 3.72 -9.53
C ALA A 229 -15.64 2.68 -10.39
N GLY A 230 -15.13 2.45 -11.59
CA GLY A 230 -15.75 1.57 -12.59
C GLY A 230 -15.42 0.09 -12.45
N PHE A 231 -14.88 -0.34 -11.30
CA PHE A 231 -14.42 -1.71 -11.11
C PHE A 231 -15.28 -2.53 -10.17
#